data_AF-A0A127SBK5-F1
#
_entry.id   AF-A0A127SBK5-F1
#
_cell.length_a   1.000
_cell.length_b   1.000
_cell.length_c   1.000
_cell.angle_alpha   90.00
_cell.angle_beta   90.00
_cell.angle_gamma   90.00
#
_symmetry.space_group_name_H-M   'P 1'
#
loop_
_entity.id
_entity.type
_entity.pdbx_description
1 polymer ?
#
loop_
_entity_poly.entity_id
_entity_poly.type
_entity_poly.pdbx_seq_one_letter_code
_entity_poly.pdbx_strand_id
1 'polypeptide(L)' 'LEESGLNVTYDEQNANGDQSTAASIAGSFKSSNVDLVLAIATPTAQAAAQAITDTPVLFTAVTDPV' A
#
# COMPACT_ATOMS: atom_id res chain seq x y z
N LEU A 1 16.08 -6.18 -2.14
CA LEU A 1 16.30 -5.40 -0.89
C LEU A 1 17.29 -6.08 0.04
N GLU A 2 17.32 -7.41 0.11
CA GLU A 2 18.32 -8.15 0.90
C GLU A 2 19.78 -7.80 0.54
N GLU A 3 20.10 -7.61 -0.73
CA GLU A 3 21.44 -7.22 -1.18
C GLU A 3 21.76 -5.71 -1.03
N SER A 4 20.75 -4.89 -0.68
CA SER A 4 20.93 -3.44 -0.54
C SER A 4 21.51 -3.02 0.83
N GLY A 5 21.67 -3.97 1.76
CA GLY A 5 22.06 -3.69 3.14
C GLY A 5 20.99 -3.01 3.98
N LEU A 6 19.76 -2.87 3.45
CA LEU A 6 18.61 -2.32 4.17
C LEU A 6 17.95 -3.39 5.04
N ASN A 7 17.74 -3.06 6.31
CA ASN A 7 16.91 -3.86 7.22
C ASN A 7 15.45 -3.47 7.02
N VAL A 8 14.71 -4.32 6.32
CA VAL A 8 13.29 -4.06 5.98
C VAL A 8 12.42 -5.14 6.62
N THR A 9 11.30 -4.71 7.20
CA THR A 9 10.22 -5.60 7.63
C THR A 9 9.01 -5.33 6.75
N TYR A 10 8.38 -6.38 6.26
CA TYR A 10 7.19 -6.29 5.42
C TYR A 10 5.96 -6.74 6.21
N ASP A 11 4.92 -5.94 6.15
CA ASP A 11 3.56 -6.37 6.46
C ASP A 11 2.83 -6.53 5.12
N GLU A 12 2.71 -7.77 4.66
CA GLU A 12 2.09 -8.09 3.37
C GLU A 12 0.60 -8.39 3.56
N GLN A 13 -0.23 -7.63 2.84
CA GLN A 13 -1.68 -7.78 2.85
C GLN A 13 -2.20 -8.01 1.45
N ASN A 14 -3.16 -8.93 1.29
CA ASN A 14 -3.75 -9.24 0.00
C ASN A 14 -5.26 -8.98 0.00
N ALA A 15 -5.68 -8.03 -0.84
CA ALA A 15 -7.08 -7.68 -1.00
C ALA A 15 -7.91 -8.73 -1.76
N ASN A 16 -7.27 -9.73 -2.39
CA ASN A 16 -7.89 -10.80 -3.17
C ASN A 16 -8.89 -10.29 -4.24
N GLY A 17 -8.60 -9.12 -4.83
CA GLY A 17 -9.46 -8.48 -5.83
C GLY A 17 -10.72 -7.82 -5.27
N ASP A 18 -10.94 -7.86 -3.96
CA ASP A 18 -12.10 -7.28 -3.30
C ASP A 18 -11.82 -5.84 -2.84
N GLN A 19 -12.70 -4.92 -3.25
CA GLN A 19 -12.52 -3.49 -2.98
C GLN A 19 -12.74 -3.12 -1.50
N SER A 20 -13.65 -3.82 -0.80
CA SER A 20 -13.92 -3.57 0.62
C SER A 20 -12.75 -4.01 1.50
N THR A 21 -12.09 -5.09 1.11
CA THR A 21 -10.88 -5.61 1.73
C THR A 21 -9.71 -4.66 1.47
N ALA A 22 -9.56 -4.14 0.26
CA ALA A 22 -8.55 -3.12 -0.04
C ALA A 22 -8.71 -1.86 0.83
N ALA A 23 -9.94 -1.37 1.02
CA ALA A 23 -10.22 -0.24 1.89
C ALA A 23 -9.90 -0.53 3.37
N SER A 24 -10.21 -1.74 3.83
CA SER A 24 -9.92 -2.18 5.21
C SER A 24 -8.42 -2.28 5.46
N ILE A 25 -7.67 -2.86 4.50
CA ILE A 25 -6.20 -2.93 4.54
C ILE A 25 -5.58 -1.53 4.57
N ALA A 26 -6.05 -0.62 3.69
CA ALA A 26 -5.57 0.75 3.67
C ALA A 26 -5.83 1.49 4.99
N GLY A 27 -6.99 1.25 5.63
CA GLY A 27 -7.31 1.78 6.96
C GLY A 27 -6.40 1.24 8.06
N SER A 28 -6.05 -0.05 8.02
CA SER A 28 -5.08 -0.66 8.92
C SER A 28 -3.69 -0.03 8.73
N PHE A 29 -3.23 0.14 7.48
CA PHE A 29 -1.93 0.76 7.22
C PHE A 29 -1.87 2.24 7.58
N LYS A 30 -2.96 3.00 7.39
CA LYS A 30 -3.06 4.37 7.89
C LYS A 30 -2.80 4.47 9.40
N SER A 31 -3.30 3.49 10.14
CA SER A 31 -3.19 3.44 11.60
C SER A 31 -1.88 2.78 12.06
N SER A 32 -1.15 2.16 11.14
CA SER A 32 0.14 1.52 11.41
C SER A 32 1.28 2.54 11.32
N ASN A 33 2.35 2.29 12.05
CA ASN A 33 3.52 3.17 12.09
C ASN A 33 4.58 2.73 11.08
N VAL A 34 4.16 2.47 9.82
CA VAL A 34 5.06 2.09 8.72
C VAL A 34 5.65 3.33 8.06
N ASP A 35 6.88 3.21 7.55
CA ASP A 35 7.58 4.32 6.90
C ASP A 35 7.13 4.55 5.44
N LEU A 36 6.57 3.53 4.80
CA LEU A 36 6.10 3.56 3.41
C LEU A 36 5.04 2.48 3.18
N VAL A 37 4.04 2.80 2.35
CA VAL A 37 3.07 1.82 1.85
C VAL A 37 3.29 1.60 0.36
N LEU A 38 3.50 0.34 -0.03
CA LEU A 38 3.54 -0.08 -1.43
C LEU A 38 2.17 -0.63 -1.84
N ALA A 39 1.47 0.08 -2.72
CA ALA A 39 0.19 -0.35 -3.27
C ALA A 39 0.35 -0.94 -4.68
N ILE A 40 -0.08 -2.18 -4.87
CA ILE A 40 0.10 -2.91 -6.14
C ILE A 40 -1.27 -3.08 -6.83
N ALA A 41 -1.36 -2.58 -8.07
CA ALA A 41 -2.54 -2.49 -8.92
C ALA A 41 -3.51 -1.34 -8.56
N THR A 42 -4.26 -0.90 -9.57
CA THR A 42 -5.17 0.25 -9.50
C THR A 42 -6.11 0.27 -8.27
N PRO A 43 -6.85 -0.79 -7.91
CA PRO A 43 -7.82 -0.70 -6.82
C PRO A 43 -7.16 -0.50 -5.44
N THR A 44 -5.99 -1.09 -5.19
CA THR A 44 -5.28 -0.90 -3.91
C THR A 44 -4.60 0.46 -3.87
N ALA A 45 -4.07 0.95 -5.01
CA ALA A 45 -3.48 2.29 -5.11
C ALA A 45 -4.51 3.38 -4.83
N GLN A 46 -5.73 3.24 -5.36
CA GLN A 46 -6.84 4.16 -5.08
C GLN A 46 -7.25 4.14 -3.60
N ALA A 47 -7.39 2.95 -3.00
CA ALA A 47 -7.73 2.81 -1.59
C ALA A 47 -6.65 3.42 -0.68
N ALA A 48 -5.37 3.16 -0.96
CA ALA A 48 -4.25 3.72 -0.23
C ALA A 48 -4.20 5.24 -0.35
N ALA A 49 -4.27 5.80 -1.56
CA ALA A 49 -4.23 7.24 -1.79
C ALA A 49 -5.40 7.99 -1.12
N GLN A 50 -6.57 7.36 -0.99
CA GLN A 50 -7.72 7.96 -0.32
C GLN A 50 -7.63 7.91 1.20
N ALA A 51 -7.08 6.83 1.76
CA ALA A 51 -7.04 6.64 3.21
C ALA A 51 -5.80 7.26 3.87
N ILE A 52 -4.65 7.22 3.18
CA ILE A 52 -3.32 7.49 3.72
C ILE A 52 -2.80 8.82 3.15
N THR A 53 -2.76 9.84 4.00
CA THR A 53 -2.31 11.20 3.62
C THR A 53 -0.95 11.58 4.20
N ASP A 54 -0.53 10.89 5.26
CA ASP A 54 0.63 11.31 6.08
C ASP A 54 1.83 10.38 5.90
N THR A 55 1.60 9.14 5.44
CA THR A 55 2.65 8.16 5.11
C THR A 55 2.88 8.13 3.60
N PRO A 56 4.13 8.11 3.11
CA PRO A 56 4.42 7.98 1.69
C PRO A 56 3.77 6.72 1.08
N VAL A 57 2.99 6.91 0.01
CA VAL A 57 2.41 5.83 -0.79
C VAL A 57 3.17 5.72 -2.11
N LEU A 58 3.84 4.59 -2.31
CA LEU A 58 4.41 4.19 -3.60
C LEU A 58 3.42 3.25 -4.28
N PHE A 59 3.04 3.51 -5.53
CA PHE A 59 2.19 2.61 -6.29
C PHE A 59 2.92 2.01 -7.49
N THR A 60 2.49 0.81 -7.90
CA THR A 60 2.99 0.14 -9.10
C THR A 60 1.91 -0.74 -9.72
N ALA A 61 2.13 -1.21 -10.95
CA ALA A 61 1.14 -1.94 -11.76
C ALA A 61 -0.20 -1.18 -11.93
N VAL A 62 -0.14 0.15 -11.96
CA VAL A 62 -1.27 1.03 -12.28
C VAL A 62 -1.16 1.43 -13.75
N THR A 63 -2.20 1.14 -14.54
CA THR A 63 -2.18 1.38 -15.99
C THR A 63 -2.23 2.87 -16.36
N ASP A 64 -3.06 3.65 -15.67
CA ASP A 64 -3.27 5.07 -15.95
C ASP A 64 -3.39 5.86 -14.63
N PRO A 65 -2.28 6.47 -14.16
CA PRO A 65 -2.24 7.25 -12.93
C PRO A 65 -2.45 8.74 -13.22
N VAL A 66 -3.69 9.21 -13.17
CA VAL A 66 -4.07 10.61 -13.44
C VAL A 66 -4.95 11.20 -12.35
#